data_AF-A0A661LCH7-F1
#
_entry.id   AF-A0A661LCH7-F1
#
_cell.length_a   1.000
_cell.length_b   1.000
_cell.length_c   1.000
_cell.angle_alpha   90.00
_cell.angle_beta   90.00
_cell.angle_gamma   90.00
#
_symmetry.space_group_name_H-M   'P 1'
#
loop_
_entity.id
_entity.type
_entity.pdbx_description
1 polymer ?
#
loop_
_entity_poly.entity_id
_entity_poly.type
_entity_poly.pdbx_seq_one_letter_code
_entity_poly.pdbx_strand_id
1 'polypeptide(L)'
;LESHLAPIPMDEEVSSLSAILMDNDYYDFIKNGQKVTDDLSIISHEYLIPLKSRAWLDLCQLKSSGETIDSKDIKKHKNDVFRLYQILSLDTDIALPQTIADDMRVFLENVSDEPPDLKNLGIHNTSLEDVIGNLKKIYNL
;
A
#
# COMPACT_ATOMS: atom_id res chain seq x y z
N LEU A 1 11.24 -12.06 18.76
CA LEU A 1 10.33 -11.47 17.75
C LEU A 1 11.23 -10.85 16.70
N GLU A 2 11.43 -11.51 15.58
CA GLU A 2 12.18 -10.96 14.45
C GLU A 2 11.24 -10.00 13.70
N SER A 3 11.54 -8.70 13.75
CA SER A 3 10.89 -7.73 12.87
C SER A 3 11.36 -8.00 11.45
N HIS A 4 10.45 -8.48 10.59
CA HIS A 4 10.72 -8.53 9.16
C HIS A 4 10.79 -7.09 8.65
N LEU A 5 12.00 -6.62 8.37
CA LEU A 5 12.28 -5.29 7.84
C LEU A 5 12.38 -5.41 6.31
N ALA A 6 11.56 -4.65 5.58
CA ALA A 6 11.69 -4.55 4.12
C ALA A 6 12.52 -3.30 3.76
N PRO A 7 13.74 -3.43 3.22
CA PRO A 7 14.48 -2.31 2.68
C PRO A 7 13.77 -1.75 1.44
N ILE A 8 13.67 -0.43 1.34
CA ILE A 8 13.03 0.32 0.25
C ILE A 8 14.06 0.54 -0.88
N PRO A 9 13.98 -0.15 -2.05
CA PRO A 9 14.89 0.09 -3.18
C PRO A 9 14.77 1.51 -3.75
N MET A 10 15.90 2.22 -3.85
CA MET A 10 15.96 3.68 -3.87
C MET A 10 15.53 4.41 -5.16
N ASP A 11 15.65 3.87 -6.39
CA ASP A 11 15.56 4.77 -7.56
C ASP A 11 14.12 5.03 -8.06
N GLU A 12 13.30 3.99 -8.26
CA GLU A 12 11.89 4.14 -8.69
C GLU A 12 10.96 4.54 -7.54
N GLU A 13 11.27 4.08 -6.33
CA GLU A 13 10.46 4.35 -5.15
C GLU A 13 10.62 5.79 -4.69
N VAL A 14 11.74 6.45 -4.96
CA VAL A 14 11.92 7.88 -4.68
C VAL A 14 11.03 8.75 -5.54
N SER A 15 10.85 8.45 -6.83
CA SER A 15 9.94 9.24 -7.70
C SER A 15 8.47 9.11 -7.24
N SER A 16 8.04 7.89 -6.97
CA SER A 16 6.69 7.60 -6.48
C SER A 16 6.44 8.22 -5.10
N LEU A 17 7.41 8.12 -4.19
CA LEU A 17 7.31 8.72 -2.85
C LEU A 17 7.33 10.25 -2.93
N SER A 18 8.11 10.85 -3.82
CA SER A 18 8.13 12.30 -4.04
C SER A 18 6.76 12.81 -4.46
N ALA A 19 6.09 12.10 -5.37
CA ALA A 19 4.74 12.44 -5.81
C ALA A 19 3.71 12.34 -4.69
N ILE A 20 3.78 11.27 -3.89
CA ILE A 20 2.91 11.08 -2.72
C ILE A 20 3.12 12.18 -1.67
N LEU A 21 4.36 12.58 -1.41
CA LEU A 21 4.71 13.60 -0.43
C LEU A 21 4.28 15.02 -0.83
N MET A 22 3.80 15.24 -2.06
CA MET A 22 3.19 16.52 -2.47
C MET A 22 1.78 16.69 -1.90
N ASP A 23 1.13 15.61 -1.46
CA ASP A 23 -0.16 15.66 -0.79
C ASP A 23 0.04 15.81 0.73
N ASN A 24 -0.59 16.85 1.31
CA ASN A 24 -0.41 17.17 2.73
C ASN A 24 -0.97 16.09 3.66
N ASP A 25 -2.07 15.43 3.28
CA ASP A 25 -2.66 14.37 4.10
C ASP A 25 -1.72 13.16 4.12
N TYR A 26 -1.13 12.81 2.99
CA TYR A 26 -0.11 11.75 2.90
C TYR A 26 1.18 12.11 3.64
N TYR A 27 1.63 13.35 3.55
CA TYR A 27 2.79 13.83 4.29
C TYR A 27 2.59 13.69 5.81
N ASP A 28 1.47 14.19 6.33
CA ASP A 28 1.15 14.11 7.76
C ASP A 28 0.89 12.67 8.21
N PHE A 29 0.25 11.86 7.36
CA PHE A 29 0.04 10.44 7.60
C PHE A 29 1.36 9.67 7.75
N ILE A 30 2.31 9.90 6.84
CA ILE A 30 3.66 9.31 6.92
C ILE A 30 4.33 9.74 8.22
N LYS A 31 4.31 11.04 8.52
CA LYS A 31 4.95 11.59 9.73
C LYS A 31 4.38 10.99 11.02
N ASN A 32 3.07 10.76 11.09
CA ASN A 32 2.42 10.12 12.23
C ASN A 32 2.74 8.62 12.34
N GLY A 33 2.99 7.95 11.21
CA GLY A 33 3.36 6.54 11.13
C GLY A 33 4.84 6.23 11.39
N GLN A 34 5.67 7.26 11.52
CA GLN A 34 7.10 7.11 11.80
C GLN A 34 7.36 6.74 13.25
N LYS A 35 8.06 5.62 13.45
CA LYS A 35 8.69 5.29 14.73
C LYS A 35 10.18 5.62 14.63
N VAL A 36 10.68 6.42 15.57
CA VAL A 36 12.11 6.72 15.68
C VAL A 36 12.78 5.59 16.46
N THR A 37 13.66 4.85 15.82
CA THR A 37 14.50 3.82 16.45
C THR A 37 15.93 3.98 15.94
N ASP A 38 16.89 4.16 16.85
CA ASP A 38 18.33 4.24 16.55
C ASP A 38 18.69 5.15 15.35
N ASP A 39 18.20 6.40 15.38
CA ASP A 39 18.38 7.44 14.34
C ASP A 39 17.77 7.13 12.96
N LEU A 40 17.07 6.00 12.81
CA LEU A 40 16.30 5.67 11.61
C LEU A 40 14.80 5.83 11.86
N SER A 41 14.16 6.63 11.02
CA SER A 41 12.71 6.76 10.98
C SER A 41 12.11 5.61 10.16
N ILE A 42 11.39 4.70 10.82
CA ILE A 42 10.79 3.52 10.19
C ILE A 42 9.27 3.72 10.10
N ILE A 43 8.73 3.57 8.89
CA ILE A 43 7.29 3.52 8.65
C ILE A 43 6.82 2.08 8.88
N SER A 44 5.85 1.91 9.77
CA SER A 44 5.28 0.60 10.07
C SER A 44 4.46 0.03 8.90
N HIS A 45 4.37 -1.30 8.79
CA HIS A 45 3.80 -1.98 7.61
C HIS A 45 2.34 -1.59 7.35
N GLU A 46 1.60 -1.27 8.40
CA GLU A 46 0.24 -0.78 8.33
C GLU A 46 0.14 0.59 7.61
N TYR A 47 1.18 1.43 7.70
CA TYR A 47 1.22 2.71 6.99
C TYR A 47 1.76 2.56 5.57
N LEU A 48 2.50 1.49 5.27
CA LEU A 48 3.00 1.24 3.90
C LEU A 48 1.89 0.83 2.93
N ILE A 49 0.83 0.19 3.40
CA ILE A 49 -0.27 -0.26 2.53
C ILE A 49 -0.96 0.93 1.84
N PRO A 50 -1.44 1.97 2.55
CA PRO A 50 -2.02 3.15 1.88
C PRO A 50 -1.08 3.84 0.88
N LEU A 51 0.23 3.87 1.16
CA LEU A 51 1.23 4.44 0.25
C LEU A 51 1.37 3.62 -1.03
N LYS A 52 1.44 2.28 -0.89
CA LYS A 52 1.54 1.37 -2.05
C LYS A 52 0.25 1.38 -2.87
N SER A 53 -0.91 1.49 -2.24
CA SER A 53 -2.20 1.66 -2.92
C SER A 53 -2.26 2.97 -3.71
N ARG A 54 -1.76 4.08 -3.15
CA ARG A 54 -1.69 5.36 -3.87
C ARG A 54 -0.76 5.30 -5.09
N ALA A 55 0.45 4.81 -4.91
CA ALA A 55 1.40 4.65 -6.01
C ALA A 55 0.83 3.78 -7.15
N TRP A 56 0.06 2.74 -6.79
CA TRP A 56 -0.63 1.91 -7.78
C TRP A 56 -1.66 2.73 -8.59
N LEU A 57 -2.48 3.55 -7.92
CA LEU A 57 -3.47 4.41 -8.59
C LEU A 57 -2.79 5.42 -9.53
N ASP A 58 -1.73 6.08 -9.06
CA ASP A 58 -0.98 7.05 -9.86
C ASP A 58 -0.42 6.39 -11.14
N LEU A 59 0.20 5.20 -11.03
CA LEU A 59 0.73 4.48 -12.19
C LEU A 59 -0.37 3.99 -13.14
N CYS A 60 -1.52 3.56 -12.61
CA CYS A 60 -2.69 3.21 -13.41
C CYS A 60 -3.23 4.43 -14.18
N GLN A 61 -3.25 5.62 -13.55
CA GLN A 61 -3.66 6.87 -14.18
C GLN A 61 -2.68 7.34 -15.25
N LEU A 62 -1.37 7.27 -14.99
CA LEU A 62 -0.35 7.61 -15.99
C LEU A 62 -0.48 6.70 -17.21
N LYS A 63 -0.59 5.39 -16.98
CA LYS A 63 -0.76 4.40 -18.06
C LYS A 63 -2.03 4.65 -18.87
N SER A 64 -3.15 4.99 -18.24
CA SER A 64 -4.40 5.29 -18.95
C SER A 64 -4.35 6.64 -19.70
N SER A 65 -3.49 7.55 -19.28
CA SER A 65 -3.23 8.84 -19.94
C SER A 65 -2.27 8.75 -21.14
N GLY A 66 -1.77 7.54 -21.45
CA GLY A 66 -0.91 7.28 -22.61
C GLY A 66 0.59 7.35 -22.32
N GLU A 67 1.00 7.49 -21.06
CA GLU A 67 2.41 7.38 -20.65
C GLU A 67 2.90 5.94 -20.83
N THR A 68 4.18 5.80 -21.19
CA THR A 68 4.81 4.47 -21.31
C THR A 68 5.28 4.00 -19.95
N ILE A 69 4.41 3.27 -19.24
CA ILE A 69 4.69 2.69 -17.93
C ILE A 69 4.94 1.18 -18.07
N ASP A 70 6.00 0.64 -17.43
CA ASP A 70 6.17 -0.81 -17.34
C ASP A 70 5.06 -1.39 -16.45
N SER A 71 4.30 -2.33 -17.01
CA SER A 71 3.22 -2.98 -16.26
C SER A 71 3.74 -3.81 -15.08
N LYS A 72 5.04 -4.12 -15.03
CA LYS A 72 5.70 -4.71 -13.88
C LYS A 72 5.68 -3.79 -12.66
N ASP A 73 5.77 -2.48 -12.84
CA ASP A 73 5.83 -1.53 -11.73
C ASP A 73 4.46 -1.41 -11.08
N ILE A 74 3.41 -1.30 -11.91
CA ILE A 74 2.01 -1.39 -11.47
C ILE A 74 1.79 -2.70 -10.69
N LYS A 75 2.23 -3.83 -11.26
CA LYS A 75 2.08 -5.14 -10.60
C LYS A 75 2.87 -5.23 -9.29
N LYS A 76 4.04 -4.61 -9.21
CA LYS A 76 4.89 -4.56 -8.01
C LYS A 76 4.14 -3.89 -6.85
N HIS A 77 3.63 -2.68 -7.05
CA HIS A 77 2.90 -1.95 -5.99
C HIS A 77 1.65 -2.68 -5.52
N LYS A 78 0.86 -3.24 -6.46
CA LYS A 78 -0.28 -4.10 -6.12
C LYS A 78 0.14 -5.27 -5.25
N ASN A 79 1.13 -6.05 -5.71
CA ASN A 79 1.56 -7.25 -5.00
C ASN A 79 2.16 -6.93 -3.63
N ASP A 80 2.83 -5.79 -3.47
CA ASP A 80 3.37 -5.36 -2.18
C ASP A 80 2.27 -5.14 -1.14
N VAL A 81 1.10 -4.59 -1.51
CA VAL A 81 -0.05 -4.47 -0.59
C VAL A 81 -0.46 -5.83 -0.02
N PHE A 82 -0.57 -6.85 -0.87
CA PHE A 82 -0.94 -8.20 -0.44
C PHE A 82 0.19 -8.92 0.32
N ARG A 83 1.46 -8.60 0.04
CA ARG A 83 2.58 -9.10 0.86
C ARG A 83 2.55 -8.49 2.26
N LEU A 84 2.33 -7.19 2.35
CA LEU A 84 2.21 -6.48 3.63
C LEU A 84 0.99 -6.96 4.43
N TYR A 85 -0.12 -7.28 3.76
CA TYR A 85 -1.30 -7.86 4.41
C TYR A 85 -1.00 -9.11 5.23
N GLN A 86 -0.08 -9.98 4.78
CA GLN A 86 0.24 -11.24 5.49
C GLN A 86 0.86 -11.03 6.87
N ILE A 87 1.46 -9.86 7.10
CA ILE A 87 2.11 -9.52 8.36
C ILE A 87 1.29 -8.51 9.17
N LEU A 88 0.10 -8.12 8.70
CA LEU A 88 -0.83 -7.30 9.46
C LEU A 88 -1.50 -8.12 10.57
N SER A 89 -1.68 -7.50 11.73
CA SER A 89 -2.65 -7.99 12.71
C SER A 89 -4.06 -7.67 12.24
N LEU A 90 -4.98 -8.63 12.33
CA LEU A 90 -6.40 -8.38 12.07
C LEU A 90 -7.07 -7.53 13.15
N ASP A 91 -6.41 -7.37 14.31
CA ASP A 91 -6.83 -6.47 15.39
C ASP A 91 -6.30 -5.03 15.21
N THR A 92 -5.55 -4.77 14.13
CA THR A 92 -5.10 -3.41 13.79
C THR A 92 -6.30 -2.53 13.48
N ASP A 93 -6.31 -1.33 14.03
CA ASP A 93 -7.32 -0.30 13.81
C ASP A 93 -6.61 1.03 13.52
N ILE A 94 -6.69 1.48 12.26
CA ILE A 94 -6.07 2.73 11.79
C ILE A 94 -7.13 3.61 11.17
N ALA A 95 -7.36 4.77 11.80
CA ALA A 95 -8.13 5.84 11.21
C ALA A 95 -7.31 6.53 10.10
N LEU A 96 -7.85 6.52 8.88
CA LEU A 96 -7.25 7.22 7.74
C LEU A 96 -7.85 8.62 7.59
N PRO A 97 -7.04 9.63 7.19
CA PRO A 97 -7.57 10.86 6.61
C PRO A 97 -8.50 10.55 5.43
N GLN A 98 -9.51 11.40 5.21
CA GLN A 98 -10.54 11.14 4.19
C GLN A 98 -9.95 10.91 2.79
N THR A 99 -8.97 11.73 2.38
CA THR A 99 -8.27 11.59 1.09
C THR A 99 -7.65 10.19 0.92
N ILE A 100 -6.95 9.72 1.95
CA ILE A 100 -6.29 8.41 1.94
C ILE A 100 -7.33 7.28 1.98
N ALA A 101 -8.41 7.47 2.73
CA ALA A 101 -9.51 6.51 2.81
C ALA A 101 -10.18 6.34 1.43
N ASP A 102 -10.41 7.43 0.70
CA ASP A 102 -11.00 7.40 -0.63
C ASP A 102 -10.09 6.72 -1.65
N ASP A 103 -8.79 7.04 -1.63
CA ASP A 103 -7.80 6.33 -2.46
C ASP A 103 -7.76 4.83 -2.14
N MET A 104 -7.79 4.46 -0.86
CA MET A 104 -7.85 3.06 -0.45
C MET A 104 -9.12 2.36 -0.95
N ARG A 105 -10.29 3.01 -0.91
CA ARG A 105 -11.53 2.45 -1.45
C ARG A 105 -11.41 2.21 -2.95
N VAL A 106 -10.92 3.20 -3.71
CA VAL A 106 -10.73 3.07 -5.17
C VAL A 106 -9.74 1.96 -5.50
N PHE A 107 -8.65 1.84 -4.76
CA PHE A 107 -7.70 0.73 -4.92
C PHE A 107 -8.38 -0.63 -4.71
N LEU A 108 -9.11 -0.80 -3.59
CA LEU A 108 -9.76 -2.06 -3.23
C LEU A 108 -10.90 -2.44 -4.19
N GLU A 109 -11.54 -1.46 -4.82
CA GLU A 109 -12.52 -1.69 -5.87
C GLU A 109 -11.82 -2.15 -7.17
N ASN A 110 -10.85 -1.38 -7.65
CA ASN A 110 -10.19 -1.62 -8.94
C ASN A 110 -9.32 -2.88 -8.96
N VAL A 111 -8.80 -3.33 -7.80
CA VAL A 111 -7.96 -4.53 -7.74
C VAL A 111 -8.71 -5.80 -8.15
N SER A 112 -10.05 -5.76 -8.15
CA SER A 112 -10.89 -6.87 -8.59
C SER A 112 -10.83 -7.11 -10.09
N ASP A 113 -10.53 -6.08 -10.89
CA ASP A 113 -10.44 -6.18 -12.35
C ASP A 113 -9.17 -6.92 -12.79
N GLU A 114 -8.09 -6.79 -12.02
CA GLU A 114 -6.85 -7.52 -12.23
C GLU A 114 -6.34 -8.11 -10.90
N PRO A 115 -6.93 -9.22 -10.42
CA PRO A 115 -6.67 -9.74 -9.09
C PRO A 115 -5.21 -10.21 -8.94
N PRO A 116 -4.61 -10.07 -7.74
CA PRO A 116 -3.30 -10.66 -7.46
C PRO A 116 -3.40 -12.19 -7.45
N ASP A 117 -2.28 -12.85 -7.76
CA ASP A 117 -2.16 -14.29 -7.54
C ASP A 117 -1.84 -14.55 -6.06
N LEU A 118 -2.90 -14.70 -5.25
CA LEU A 118 -2.78 -14.89 -3.81
C LEU A 118 -1.90 -16.10 -3.44
N LYS A 119 -1.98 -17.20 -4.20
CA LYS A 119 -1.18 -18.41 -3.94
C LYS A 119 0.30 -18.14 -4.13
N ASN A 120 0.68 -17.48 -5.23
CA ASN A 120 2.06 -17.11 -5.50
C ASN A 120 2.60 -16.05 -4.53
N LEU A 121 1.71 -15.33 -3.85
CA LEU A 121 2.09 -14.39 -2.81
C LEU A 121 2.19 -15.03 -1.41
N GLY A 122 1.85 -16.31 -1.24
CA GLY A 122 1.88 -17.00 0.05
C GLY A 122 0.57 -16.90 0.86
N ILE A 123 -0.47 -16.29 0.30
CA ILE A 123 -1.80 -16.20 0.91
C ILE A 123 -2.59 -17.45 0.52
N HIS A 124 -2.74 -18.37 1.47
CA HIS A 124 -3.50 -19.60 1.31
C HIS A 124 -4.79 -19.57 2.13
N ASN A 125 -5.78 -20.35 1.71
CA ASN A 125 -7.05 -20.56 2.44
C ASN A 125 -7.86 -19.28 2.71
N THR A 126 -7.65 -18.22 1.93
CA THR A 126 -8.38 -16.95 2.03
C THR A 126 -8.75 -16.49 0.63
N SER A 127 -9.97 -15.97 0.45
CA SER A 127 -10.40 -15.40 -0.83
C SER A 127 -9.95 -13.94 -0.97
N LEU A 128 -9.91 -13.42 -2.20
CA LEU A 128 -9.63 -11.99 -2.40
C LEU A 128 -10.67 -11.10 -1.70
N GLU A 129 -11.93 -11.52 -1.69
CA GLU A 129 -13.02 -10.83 -1.01
C GLU A 129 -12.78 -10.75 0.51
N ASP A 130 -12.31 -11.83 1.13
CA ASP A 130 -11.96 -11.84 2.56
C ASP A 130 -10.79 -10.91 2.86
N VAL A 131 -9.74 -10.91 2.02
CA VAL A 131 -8.60 -9.98 2.17
C VAL A 131 -9.07 -8.54 2.06
N ILE A 132 -9.88 -8.21 1.05
CA ILE A 132 -10.44 -6.87 0.87
C ILE A 132 -11.30 -6.49 2.08
N GLY A 133 -12.16 -7.39 2.56
CA GLY A 133 -12.99 -7.17 3.73
C GLY A 133 -12.19 -6.92 5.01
N ASN A 134 -11.08 -7.64 5.19
CA ASN A 134 -10.18 -7.42 6.33
C ASN A 134 -9.44 -6.09 6.23
N LEU A 135 -8.94 -5.72 5.04
CA LEU A 135 -8.33 -4.41 4.83
C LEU A 135 -9.33 -3.28 5.09
N LYS A 136 -10.59 -3.41 4.64
CA LYS A 136 -11.64 -2.41 4.94
C LYS A 136 -11.88 -2.26 6.44
N LYS A 137 -11.90 -3.35 7.19
CA LYS A 137 -12.04 -3.30 8.66
C LYS A 137 -10.84 -2.63 9.32
N ILE A 138 -9.62 -3.04 8.97
CA ILE A 138 -8.38 -2.52 9.56
C ILE A 138 -8.24 -1.00 9.37
N TYR A 139 -8.67 -0.50 8.21
CA TYR A 139 -8.56 0.92 7.84
C TYR A 139 -9.87 1.72 7.99
N ASN A 140 -10.89 1.15 8.65
CA ASN A 140 -12.19 1.79 8.88
C ASN A 140 -12.88 2.33 7.61
N LEU A 141 -12.87 1.54 6.53
CA LEU A 141 -13.35 1.93 5.19
C LEU A 141 -14.80 1.58 4.89
#